data_AF-A0A842YHD1-F1
#
_entry.id   AF-A0A842YHD1-F1
#
_cell.length_a   1.000
_cell.length_b   1.000
_cell.length_c   1.000
_cell.angle_alpha   90.00
_cell.angle_beta   90.00
_cell.angle_gamma   90.00
#
_symmetry.space_group_name_H-M   'P 1'
#
loop_
_entity.id
_entity.type
_entity.pdbx_description
1 polymer ?
#
loop_
_entity_poly.entity_id
_entity_poly.type
_entity_poly.pdbx_seq_one_letter_code
_entity_poly.pdbx_strand_id
1 'polypeptide(L)'
;TSKRYQPLDLTLYKTLGIKPEEKRFIVVKSSVHFRAAHEPIAKEIIELDTPGLTSPRLAGFGFKNIRRPIFPLDVEMLGITELKSMDDE
;
A
#
# COMPACT_ATOMS: atom_id res chain seq x y z
N THR A 1 3.73 8.77 19.55
CA THR A 1 3.61 7.84 20.70
C THR A 1 4.55 6.66 20.46
N SER A 2 4.90 5.88 21.48
CA SER A 2 5.79 4.70 21.32
C SER A 2 5.11 3.49 20.66
N LYS A 3 3.79 3.55 20.43
CA LYS A 3 2.99 2.46 19.84
C LYS A 3 2.63 2.78 18.39
N ARG A 4 2.65 1.75 17.54
CA ARG A 4 2.22 1.86 16.14
C ARG A 4 0.70 2.05 16.09
N TYR A 5 0.25 3.09 15.41
CA TYR A 5 -1.18 3.39 15.22
C TYR A 5 -1.37 4.07 13.87
N GLN A 6 -2.46 3.74 13.17
CA GLN A 6 -2.80 4.37 11.90
C GLN A 6 -3.85 5.48 12.12
N PRO A 7 -3.86 6.56 11.32
CA PRO A 7 -4.90 7.58 11.38
C PRO A 7 -6.22 7.03 10.82
N LEU A 8 -6.99 6.34 11.67
CA LEU A 8 -8.32 5.80 11.32
C LEU A 8 -9.34 6.91 11.03
N ASP A 9 -9.17 8.06 11.68
CA ASP A 9 -10.06 9.22 11.58
C ASP A 9 -9.27 10.54 11.55
N LEU A 10 -9.98 11.63 11.25
CA LEU A 10 -9.39 12.98 11.19
C LEU A 10 -9.11 13.59 12.57
N THR A 11 -9.73 13.07 13.63
CA THR A 11 -9.57 13.56 15.01
C THR A 11 -8.14 13.37 15.48
N LEU A 12 -7.44 12.32 15.04
CA LEU A 12 -6.03 12.13 15.37
C LEU A 12 -5.17 13.35 14.99
N TYR A 13 -5.40 13.97 13.84
CA TYR A 13 -4.71 15.21 13.46
C TYR A 13 -5.14 16.38 14.34
N LYS A 14 -6.45 16.53 14.56
CA LYS A 14 -7.05 17.65 15.31
C LYS A 14 -6.59 17.70 16.76
N THR A 15 -6.43 16.54 17.41
CA THR A 15 -5.90 16.47 18.78
C THR A 15 -4.45 16.97 18.89
N LEU A 16 -3.71 16.97 17.77
CA LEU A 16 -2.36 17.51 17.66
C LEU A 16 -2.34 18.96 17.15
N GLY A 17 -3.49 19.62 17.09
CA GLY A 17 -3.63 20.98 16.57
C GLY A 17 -3.49 21.09 15.04
N ILE A 18 -3.49 19.96 14.33
CA ILE A 18 -3.43 19.93 12.87
C ILE A 18 -4.84 19.94 12.33
N LYS A 19 -5.17 20.95 11.53
CA LYS A 19 -6.40 20.99 10.73
C LYS A 19 -6.14 20.33 9.37
N PRO A 20 -6.53 19.06 9.15
CA PRO A 20 -6.23 18.36 7.90
C PRO A 20 -6.86 19.04 6.68
N GLU A 21 -8.01 19.68 6.85
CA GLU A 21 -8.76 20.36 5.79
C GLU A 21 -8.01 21.59 5.23
N GLU A 22 -7.05 22.13 5.97
CA GLU A 22 -6.22 23.28 5.56
C GLU A 22 -4.87 22.84 4.95
N LYS A 23 -4.60 21.54 4.85
CA LYS A 23 -3.32 21.03 4.32
C LYS A 23 -3.39 20.83 2.81
N ARG A 24 -2.34 21.28 2.11
CA ARG A 24 -2.18 21.05 0.67
C ARG A 24 -2.03 19.57 0.32
N PHE A 25 -1.34 18.82 1.18
CA PHE A 25 -1.11 17.39 1.03
C PHE A 25 -1.18 16.71 2.40
N ILE A 26 -1.76 15.52 2.43
CA ILE A 26 -1.73 14.62 3.57
C ILE A 26 -1.24 13.27 3.04
N VAL A 27 -0.14 12.77 3.59
CA VAL A 27 0.37 11.44 3.26
C VAL A 27 -0.10 10.47 4.35
N VAL A 28 -0.88 9.47 3.94
CA VAL A 28 -1.41 8.46 4.85
C VAL A 28 -0.79 7.11 4.54
N LYS A 29 -0.14 6.49 5.54
CA LYS A 29 0.35 5.12 5.41
C LYS A 29 -0.78 4.12 5.63
N SER A 30 -1.54 3.84 4.58
CA SER A 30 -2.64 2.88 4.55
C SER A 30 -2.93 2.45 3.12
N SER A 31 -3.35 1.20 2.92
CA SER A 31 -3.69 0.69 1.59
C SER A 31 -5.19 0.73 1.28
N VAL A 32 -6.05 0.82 2.32
CA VAL A 32 -7.51 0.69 2.13
C VAL A 32 -8.29 1.64 3.02
N HIS A 33 -8.18 1.48 4.34
CA HIS A 33 -9.12 2.08 5.30
C HIS A 33 -9.11 3.61 5.35
N PHE A 34 -8.02 4.28 4.96
CA PHE A 34 -7.91 5.74 5.06
C PHE A 34 -9.01 6.49 4.30
N ARG A 35 -9.55 5.91 3.22
CA ARG A 35 -10.56 6.53 2.37
C ARG A 35 -11.79 6.95 3.14
N ALA A 36 -12.27 6.12 4.06
CA ALA A 36 -13.46 6.41 4.87
C ALA A 36 -13.38 7.76 5.60
N ALA A 37 -12.19 8.16 6.05
CA ALA A 37 -11.98 9.42 6.76
C ALA A 37 -11.43 10.55 5.88
N HIS A 38 -10.59 10.24 4.88
CA HIS A 38 -9.84 11.26 4.12
C HIS A 38 -10.48 11.60 2.78
N GLU A 39 -11.19 10.66 2.13
CA GLU A 39 -11.86 10.90 0.86
C GLU A 39 -12.86 12.08 0.92
N PRO A 40 -13.64 12.28 2.00
CA PRO A 40 -14.55 13.42 2.10
C PRO A 40 -13.87 14.80 2.13
N ILE A 41 -12.58 14.88 2.48
CA ILE A 41 -11.83 16.15 2.56
C ILE A 41 -10.76 16.29 1.48
N ALA A 42 -10.52 15.23 0.70
CA ALA A 42 -9.50 15.21 -0.34
C ALA A 42 -10.09 15.68 -1.67
N LYS A 43 -9.35 16.53 -2.39
CA LYS A 43 -9.68 16.84 -3.79
C LYS A 43 -9.42 15.66 -4.71
N GLU A 44 -8.36 14.89 -4.42
CA GLU A 44 -7.90 13.76 -5.21
C GLU A 44 -7.13 12.80 -4.31
N ILE A 45 -7.25 11.50 -4.60
CA ILE A 45 -6.48 10.45 -3.93
C ILE A 45 -5.46 9.91 -4.92
N ILE A 46 -4.18 10.04 -4.58
CA ILE A 46 -3.07 9.52 -5.36
C ILE A 46 -2.47 8.33 -4.60
N GLU A 47 -2.64 7.12 -5.14
CA GLU A 47 -1.96 5.94 -4.62
C GLU A 47 -0.51 5.92 -5.08
N LEU A 48 0.41 5.66 -4.15
CA LEU A 48 1.84 5.67 -4.42
C LEU A 48 2.40 4.24 -4.36
N ASP A 49 3.03 3.78 -5.45
CA ASP A 49 3.82 2.55 -5.46
C ASP A 49 5.16 2.78 -4.74
N THR A 50 5.12 2.79 -3.41
CA THR A 50 6.30 2.99 -2.57
C THR A 50 6.91 1.66 -2.11
N PRO A 51 8.24 1.60 -1.91
CA PRO A 51 8.87 0.43 -1.31
C PRO A 51 8.44 0.29 0.16
N GLY A 52 8.32 -0.95 0.64
CA GLY A 52 8.01 -1.21 2.04
C GLY A 52 7.59 -2.65 2.31
N LEU A 53 7.55 -3.01 3.60
CA LEU A 53 7.21 -4.36 4.06
C LEU A 53 5.82 -4.84 3.62
N THR A 54 4.91 -3.90 3.38
CA THR A 54 3.53 -4.17 2.96
C THR A 54 3.32 -3.98 1.45
N SER A 55 4.40 -3.94 0.65
CA SER A 55 4.28 -3.85 -0.79
C SER A 55 3.58 -5.10 -1.34
N PRO A 56 2.61 -4.95 -2.27
CA PRO A 56 1.98 -6.10 -2.92
C PRO A 56 2.92 -6.81 -3.91
N ARG A 57 4.06 -6.18 -4.28
CA ARG A 57 5.03 -6.72 -5.23
C ARG A 57 5.92 -7.79 -4.57
N LEU A 58 5.39 -9.01 -4.44
CA LEU A 58 6.08 -10.12 -3.79
C LEU A 58 7.43 -10.46 -4.44
N ALA A 59 7.54 -10.33 -5.76
CA ALA A 59 8.79 -10.56 -6.51
C ALA A 59 9.95 -9.65 -6.08
N GLY A 60 9.65 -8.49 -5.47
CA GLY A 60 10.67 -7.57 -4.95
C GLY A 60 11.32 -8.03 -3.63
N PHE A 61 10.81 -9.09 -3.01
CA PHE A 61 11.34 -9.61 -1.74
C PHE A 61 12.20 -10.86 -1.96
N GLY A 62 13.38 -10.89 -1.33
CA GLY A 62 14.32 -12.01 -1.41
C GLY A 62 13.96 -13.19 -0.51
N PHE A 63 12.85 -13.87 -0.76
CA PHE A 63 12.43 -15.05 0.02
C PHE A 63 13.44 -16.21 -0.11
N LYS A 64 13.90 -16.75 1.05
CA LYS A 64 14.89 -17.85 1.10
C LYS A 64 14.34 -19.17 1.63
N ASN A 65 13.48 -19.11 2.65
CA ASN A 65 13.01 -20.28 3.41
C ASN A 65 11.51 -20.54 3.21
N ILE A 66 11.06 -20.48 1.95
CA ILE A 66 9.67 -20.76 1.58
C ILE A 66 9.59 -22.11 0.85
N ARG A 67 8.49 -22.84 1.01
CA ARG A 67 8.26 -24.06 0.24
C ARG A 67 7.93 -23.67 -1.21
N ARG A 68 8.64 -24.28 -2.16
CA ARG A 68 8.45 -24.08 -3.60
C ARG A 68 8.06 -25.40 -4.29
N PRO A 69 7.34 -25.36 -5.42
CA PRO A 69 6.83 -24.15 -6.09
C PRO A 69 5.64 -23.52 -5.35
N ILE A 70 5.50 -22.18 -5.43
CA ILE A 70 4.37 -21.42 -4.87
C ILE A 70 3.95 -20.26 -5.77
N PHE A 71 2.66 -20.18 -6.11
CA PHE A 71 2.08 -19.02 -6.80
C PHE A 71 1.96 -17.83 -5.83
N PRO A 72 2.29 -16.59 -6.24
CA PRO A 72 2.70 -16.14 -7.57
C PRO A 72 4.22 -16.07 -7.81
N LEU A 73 5.06 -16.63 -6.93
CA LEU A 73 6.52 -16.55 -7.05
C LEU A 73 7.12 -17.54 -8.07
N ASP A 74 6.42 -18.66 -8.30
CA ASP A 74 6.82 -19.74 -9.20
C ASP A 74 5.75 -19.94 -10.29
N VAL A 75 5.54 -18.92 -11.12
CA VAL A 75 4.47 -18.89 -12.13
C VAL A 75 4.53 -20.04 -13.15
N GLU A 76 5.73 -20.57 -13.40
CA GLU A 76 5.98 -21.77 -14.23
C GLU A 76 5.18 -23.00 -13.75
N MET A 77 4.82 -23.05 -12.46
CA MET A 77 4.03 -24.15 -11.89
C MET A 77 2.63 -24.27 -12.50
N LEU A 78 2.11 -23.19 -13.09
CA LEU A 78 0.77 -23.16 -13.65
C LEU A 78 0.69 -23.86 -15.01
N GLY A 79 1.82 -24.25 -15.62
CA GLY A 79 1.84 -24.86 -16.95
C GLY A 79 1.29 -23.94 -18.05
N ILE A 80 1.22 -22.64 -17.79
CA ILE A 80 0.75 -21.62 -18.73
C ILE A 80 1.94 -21.25 -19.61
N THR A 81 1.89 -21.62 -20.88
CA THR A 81 2.96 -21.38 -21.86
C THR A 81 3.15 -19.89 -22.18
N GLU A 82 2.14 -19.07 -21.92
CA GLU A 82 2.15 -17.62 -22.22
C GLU A 82 1.87 -16.82 -20.94
N LEU A 83 2.91 -16.60 -20.13
CA LEU A 83 2.87 -15.50 -19.17
C LEU A 83 3.16 -14.21 -19.90
N LYS A 84 2.18 -13.32 -19.97
CA LYS A 84 2.37 -11.98 -20.51
C LYS A 84 3.28 -11.20 -19.55
N SER A 85 4.55 -11.04 -19.91
CA SER A 85 5.47 -10.11 -19.24
C SER A 85 5.02 -8.68 -19.52
N MET A 86 5.00 -7.84 -18.49
CA MET A 86 4.69 -6.40 -18.61
C MET A 86 5.87 -5.58 -19.18
N ASP A 87 6.83 -6.23 -19.84
CA ASP A 87 7.98 -5.57 -20.47
C ASP A 87 7.67 -5.16 -21.93
N ASP A 88 6.46 -5.44 -22.43
CA ASP A 88 5.99 -5.18 -23.79
C ASP A 88 4.99 -4.00 -23.92
N GLU A 89 5.16 -2.93 -23.13
CA GLU A 89 4.46 -1.65 -23.33
C GLU A 89 5.42 -0.47 -23.55
#